data_AF-A0A967CKV4-F1
#
_entry.id   AF-A0A967CKV4-F1
#
_cell.length_a   1.000
_cell.length_b   1.000
_cell.length_c   1.000
_cell.angle_alpha   90.00
_cell.angle_beta   90.00
_cell.angle_gamma   90.00
#
_symmetry.space_group_name_H-M   'P 1'
#
loop_
_entity.id
_entity.type
_entity.pdbx_description
1 polymer ?
#
loop_
_entity_poly.entity_id
_entity_poly.type
_entity_poly.pdbx_seq_one_letter_code
_entity_poly.pdbx_strand_id
1 'polypeptide(L)' 'RLLGTEGTLGEMLGLDAEWAQRALAVGGNYGELFEANIGASTPIGLARGLNAQWKNGGLLYSPPFR' A
#
# COMPACT_ATOMS: atom_id res chain seq x y z
N ARG A 1 -14.05 6.21 -0.51
CA ARG A 1 -13.11 7.35 -0.52
C ARG A 1 -11.81 7.02 -1.25
N LEU A 2 -10.98 6.10 -0.72
CA LEU A 2 -9.71 5.72 -1.38
C LEU A 2 -9.93 5.04 -2.75
N LEU A 3 -10.86 4.10 -2.84
CA LEU A 3 -11.17 3.38 -4.09
C LEU A 3 -12.11 4.14 -5.03
N GLY A 4 -12.28 5.45 -4.85
CA GLY A 4 -13.09 6.27 -5.77
C GLY A 4 -14.61 6.11 -5.69
N THR A 5 -15.14 5.20 -4.86
CA THR A 5 -16.59 4.94 -4.78
C THR A 5 -17.42 6.05 -4.12
N GLU A 6 -16.77 7.01 -3.46
CA GLU A 6 -17.40 8.12 -2.72
C GLU A 6 -16.36 9.21 -2.42
N GLY A 7 -16.79 10.48 -2.36
CA GLY A 7 -15.92 11.64 -2.08
C GLY A 7 -15.05 12.07 -3.27
N THR A 8 -14.20 13.08 -3.04
CA THR A 8 -13.38 13.75 -4.08
C THR A 8 -11.87 13.60 -3.86
N LEU A 9 -11.44 12.56 -3.13
CA LEU A 9 -10.03 12.36 -2.75
C LEU A 9 -9.08 12.30 -3.96
N GLY A 10 -9.48 11.65 -5.06
CA GLY A 10 -8.68 11.62 -6.29
C GLY A 10 -8.42 13.04 -6.80
N GLU A 11 -9.47 13.84 -6.94
CA GLU A 11 -9.39 15.22 -7.42
C GLU A 11 -8.50 16.10 -6.54
N MET A 12 -8.60 15.97 -5.21
CA MET A 12 -7.73 16.67 -4.26
C MET A 12 -6.24 16.35 -4.44
N LEU A 13 -5.93 15.19 -5.00
CA LEU A 13 -4.58 14.74 -5.33
C LEU A 13 -4.21 15.01 -6.80
N GLY A 14 -5.08 15.63 -7.60
CA GLY A 14 -4.88 15.85 -9.03
C GLY A 14 -5.00 14.59 -9.88
N LEU A 15 -5.71 13.57 -9.39
CA LEU A 15 -5.91 12.27 -10.02
C LEU A 15 -7.40 12.01 -10.27
N ASP A 16 -7.73 11.08 -11.18
CA ASP A 16 -9.12 10.62 -11.34
C ASP A 16 -9.53 9.69 -10.18
N ALA A 17 -10.83 9.46 -10.01
CA ALA A 17 -11.37 8.71 -8.87
C ALA A 17 -10.84 7.26 -8.77
N GLU A 18 -10.47 6.63 -9.88
CA GLU A 18 -10.10 5.21 -9.95
C GLU A 18 -8.59 4.98 -9.76
N TRP A 19 -7.79 6.03 -9.57
CA TRP A 19 -6.32 5.95 -9.49
C TRP A 19 -5.81 4.86 -8.54
N ALA A 20 -6.38 4.78 -7.33
CA ALA A 20 -5.93 3.86 -6.29
C ALA A 20 -6.30 2.42 -6.64
N GLN A 21 -7.48 2.19 -7.23
CA GLN A 21 -7.90 0.88 -7.70
C GLN A 21 -6.93 0.37 -8.77
N ARG A 22 -6.56 1.21 -9.73
CA ARG A 22 -5.60 0.84 -10.78
C ARG A 22 -4.20 0.58 -10.23
N ALA A 23 -3.73 1.38 -9.27
CA ALA A 23 -2.44 1.15 -8.61
C ALA A 23 -2.40 -0.22 -7.92
N LEU A 24 -3.46 -0.57 -7.16
CA LEU A 24 -3.58 -1.89 -6.53
C LEU A 24 -3.69 -3.02 -7.54
N ALA A 25 -4.41 -2.82 -8.65
CA ALA A 25 -4.56 -3.84 -9.68
C ALA A 25 -3.24 -4.17 -10.40
N VAL A 26 -2.36 -3.18 -10.59
CA VAL A 26 -1.07 -3.38 -11.28
C VAL A 26 0.02 -3.87 -10.34
N GLY A 27 0.13 -3.29 -9.14
CA GLY A 27 1.26 -3.54 -8.23
C GLY A 27 0.90 -4.32 -6.97
N GLY A 28 -0.38 -4.45 -6.63
CA GLY A 28 -0.80 -4.91 -5.32
C GLY A 28 -0.54 -3.88 -4.21
N ASN A 29 -0.79 -4.28 -2.97
CA ASN A 29 -0.52 -3.48 -1.79
C ASN A 29 0.96 -3.60 -1.34
N TYR A 30 1.37 -2.75 -0.40
CA TYR A 30 2.75 -2.73 0.13
C TYR A 30 3.26 -4.11 0.55
N GLY A 31 2.43 -4.91 1.21
CA GLY A 31 2.84 -6.20 1.72
C GLY A 31 3.09 -7.24 0.63
N GLU A 32 2.35 -7.16 -0.47
CA GLU A 32 2.54 -7.99 -1.66
C GLU A 32 3.81 -7.58 -2.40
N LEU A 33 4.00 -6.28 -2.62
CA LEU A 33 5.21 -5.73 -3.23
C LEU A 33 6.47 -6.09 -2.43
N PHE A 34 6.42 -6.00 -1.10
CA PHE A 34 7.55 -6.35 -0.25
C PHE A 34 7.92 -7.84 -0.41
N GLU A 35 6.95 -8.76 -0.29
CA GLU A 35 7.23 -10.19 -0.43
C GLU A 35 7.71 -10.58 -1.83
N ALA A 36 7.18 -9.94 -2.88
CA ALA A 36 7.56 -10.23 -4.25
C ALA A 36 9.00 -9.79 -4.59
N ASN A 37 9.49 -8.70 -3.97
CA ASN A 37 10.78 -8.10 -4.35
C ASN A 37 11.91 -8.44 -3.38
N ILE A 38 11.68 -8.35 -2.07
CA ILE A 38 12.74 -8.43 -1.06
C ILE A 38 12.41 -9.33 0.14
N GLY A 39 11.19 -9.87 0.20
CA GLY A 39 10.73 -10.64 1.35
C GLY A 39 11.31 -12.04 1.46
N ALA A 40 10.76 -12.82 2.37
CA ALA A 40 11.31 -14.10 2.78
C ALA A 40 11.34 -15.14 1.64
N SER A 41 10.45 -15.01 0.65
CA SER A 41 10.39 -15.87 -0.53
C SER A 41 11.38 -15.50 -1.64
N THR A 42 12.08 -14.36 -1.53
CA THR A 42 13.05 -13.94 -2.55
C THR A 42 14.49 -14.30 -2.13
N PRO A 43 15.46 -14.27 -3.06
CA PRO A 43 16.87 -14.50 -2.71
C PRO A 43 17.43 -13.51 -1.67
N ILE A 44 16.79 -12.35 -1.48
CA ILE A 44 17.17 -11.37 -0.45
C ILE A 44 16.72 -11.85 0.93
N GLY A 45 15.55 -12.49 1.03
CA GLY A 45 15.10 -13.19 2.23
C GLY A 45 14.83 -12.26 3.43
N LEU A 46 14.43 -11.00 3.22
CA LEU A 46 14.27 -10.05 4.32
C LEU A 46 13.00 -10.37 5.13
N ALA A 47 13.17 -10.56 6.44
CA ALA A 47 12.04 -10.54 7.36
C ALA A 47 11.44 -9.12 7.46
N ARG A 48 10.12 -9.01 7.63
CA ARG A 48 9.41 -7.71 7.69
C ARG A 48 10.02 -6.74 8.70
N GLY A 49 10.32 -7.19 9.92
CA GLY A 49 10.94 -6.35 10.96
C GLY A 49 10.26 -4.98 11.12
N LEU A 50 11.06 -3.91 11.09
CA LEU A 50 10.56 -2.53 11.19
C LEU A 50 9.64 -2.12 10.02
N ASN A 51 9.69 -2.82 8.89
CA ASN A 51 8.80 -2.60 7.73
C ASN A 51 7.42 -3.25 7.90
N ALA A 52 7.17 -3.95 9.01
CA ALA A 52 5.82 -4.42 9.32
C ALA A 52 4.86 -3.25 9.58
N GLN A 53 3.56 -3.53 9.48
CA GLN A 53 2.52 -2.60 9.93
C GLN A 53 2.71 -2.27 11.41
N TRP A 54 2.38 -1.04 11.82
CA TRP A 54 2.50 -0.59 13.21
C TRP A 54 1.78 -1.50 14.21
N LYS A 55 0.60 -2.02 13.85
CA LYS A 55 -0.18 -2.98 14.65
C LYS A 55 0.48 -4.36 14.78
N ASN A 56 1.46 -4.64 13.94
CA ASN A 56 2.22 -5.90 13.92
C ASN A 56 3.66 -5.69 14.40
N GLY A 57 3.92 -4.64 15.19
CA GLY A 57 5.23 -4.37 15.79
C GLY A 57 6.26 -3.70 14.88
N GLY A 58 5.85 -3.24 13.69
CA GLY A 58 6.69 -2.42 12.82
C GLY A 58 6.43 -0.91 12.95
N LEU A 59 6.94 -0.15 11.99
CA LEU A 59 6.85 1.32 11.99
C LEU A 59 5.97 1.85 10.85
N LEU A 60 5.47 0.97 9.96
CA LEU A 60 4.67 1.39 8.82
C LEU A 60 3.25 1.76 9.25
N TYR A 61 2.91 3.04 9.10
CA TYR A 61 1.59 3.60 9.40
C TYR A 61 1.13 4.46 8.22
N SER A 62 0.00 4.11 7.61
CA SER A 62 -0.66 4.97 6.64
C SER A 62 -1.57 5.96 7.37
N PRO A 63 -1.47 7.27 7.10
CA PRO A 63 -2.49 8.22 7.50
C PRO A 63 -3.88 7.77 7.01
N PRO A 64 -4.95 8.09 7.74
CA PRO A 64 -6.30 7.74 7.34
C PRO A 64 -6.75 8.60 6.16
N PHE A 65 -7.18 7.97 5.07
CA PHE A 65 -7.80 8.64 3.93
C PHE A 65 -9.28 8.95 4.24
N ARG A 66 -9.55 10.15 4.75
CA ARG A 66 -10.87 10.65 5.14
C ARG A 66 -11.15 12.00 4.53
#